data_AF-A0A9P0JQ12-F1
#
_entry.id   AF-A0A9P0JQ12-F1
#
_cell.length_a   1.000
_cell.length_b   1.000
_cell.length_c   1.000
_cell.angle_alpha   90.00
_cell.angle_beta   90.00
_cell.angle_gamma   90.00
#
_symmetry.space_group_name_H-M   'P 1'
#
loop_
_entity.id
_entity.type
_entity.pdbx_description
1 polymer ?
#
loop_
_entity_poly.entity_id
_entity_poly.type
_entity_poly.pdbx_seq_one_letter_code
_entity_poly.pdbx_strand_id
1 'polypeptide(L)'
;MHNAASNKANTNYQYRINQMDMALTQFGFMGISLVRSEMMGVHNVSDLEWKGFIHLWRVVGYVLGIDERFNICRESVTHTKKICELLIQRVFLHHMRKTSQEFDAMSKALLNGMWAMNPILQHDVFILYLHMVLENSKDYKKPRPNLQPLGTWGTMKLRVIIFVVWALQFTLIRLFYMYLQIFGLWLMRKFPFIAYYKYGKCVAHVSVE
;
A
#
# COMPACT_ATOMS: atom_id res chain seq x y z
N MET A 1 9.29 5.34 -17.19
CA MET A 1 8.30 5.89 -16.24
C MET A 1 8.92 6.82 -15.20
N HIS A 2 9.91 6.40 -14.39
CA HIS A 2 10.52 7.26 -13.37
C HIS A 2 11.24 8.50 -13.93
N ASN A 3 11.93 8.39 -15.08
CA ASN A 3 12.57 9.55 -15.74
C ASN A 3 11.58 10.63 -16.15
N ALA A 4 10.39 10.24 -16.63
CA ALA A 4 9.34 11.20 -16.98
C ALA A 4 8.82 11.92 -15.73
N ALA A 5 8.60 11.18 -14.64
CA ALA A 5 8.24 11.75 -13.34
C ALA A 5 9.33 12.69 -12.82
N SER A 6 10.61 12.31 -12.92
CA SER A 6 11.76 13.12 -12.50
C SER A 6 11.89 14.41 -13.33
N ASN A 7 11.69 14.35 -14.64
CA ASN A 7 11.72 15.53 -15.50
C ASN A 7 10.57 16.49 -15.16
N LYS A 8 9.38 15.95 -14.89
CA LYS A 8 8.22 16.76 -14.47
C LYS A 8 8.45 17.39 -13.10
N ALA A 9 9.01 16.64 -12.15
CA ALA A 9 9.39 17.16 -10.84
C ALA A 9 10.46 18.27 -10.95
N ASN A 10 11.45 18.09 -11.81
CA ASN A 10 12.49 19.08 -12.04
C ASN A 10 11.93 20.38 -12.64
N THR A 11 10.96 20.25 -13.54
CA THR A 11 10.33 21.40 -14.19
C THR A 11 9.46 22.20 -13.23
N ASN A 12 8.70 21.53 -12.36
CA ASN A 12 7.72 22.20 -11.48
C ASN A 12 8.26 22.54 -10.09
N TYR A 13 9.23 21.79 -9.59
CA TYR A 13 9.71 21.88 -8.21
C TYR A 13 11.24 21.99 -8.09
N GLN A 14 11.95 22.09 -9.22
CA GLN A 14 13.43 22.10 -9.25
C GLN A 14 14.07 20.90 -8.52
N TYR A 15 13.35 19.78 -8.45
CA TYR A 15 13.76 18.58 -7.74
C TYR A 15 13.86 17.40 -8.70
N ARG A 16 15.02 16.71 -8.69
CA ARG A 16 15.20 15.44 -9.43
C ARG A 16 15.09 14.28 -8.46
N ILE A 17 14.34 13.25 -8.88
CA ILE A 17 14.20 12.01 -8.14
C ILE A 17 15.59 11.37 -8.02
N ASN A 18 16.05 11.17 -6.79
CA ASN A 18 17.36 10.61 -6.50
C ASN A 18 17.26 9.12 -6.09
N GLN A 19 18.40 8.49 -5.83
CA GLN A 19 18.47 7.07 -5.45
C GLN A 19 17.77 6.75 -4.13
N MET A 20 17.77 7.68 -3.17
CA MET A 20 17.06 7.53 -1.91
C MET A 20 15.54 7.53 -2.15
N ASP A 21 15.01 8.43 -2.99
CA ASP A 21 13.59 8.46 -3.33
C ASP A 21 13.14 7.15 -3.99
N MET A 22 13.96 6.61 -4.88
CA MET A 22 13.71 5.33 -5.54
C MET A 22 13.71 4.17 -4.54
N ALA A 23 14.65 4.13 -3.60
CA ALA A 23 14.72 3.11 -2.55
C ALA A 23 13.54 3.20 -1.57
N LEU A 24 13.11 4.41 -1.18
CA LEU A 24 11.92 4.62 -0.36
C LEU A 24 10.64 4.23 -1.09
N THR A 25 10.57 4.48 -2.40
CA THR A 25 9.46 4.04 -3.25
C THR A 25 9.43 2.52 -3.35
N GLN A 26 10.58 1.86 -3.53
CA GLN A 26 10.69 0.40 -3.52
C GLN A 26 10.19 -0.17 -2.19
N PHE A 27 10.55 0.44 -1.06
CA PHE A 27 10.01 0.07 0.25
C PHE A 27 8.47 0.19 0.28
N GLY A 28 7.90 1.27 -0.26
CA GLY A 28 6.46 1.49 -0.29
C GLY A 28 5.69 0.36 -0.99
N PHE A 29 6.27 -0.28 -2.00
CA PHE A 29 5.64 -1.38 -2.72
C PHE A 29 5.79 -2.75 -2.05
N MET A 30 6.92 -3.02 -1.38
CA MET A 30 7.25 -4.38 -0.94
C MET A 30 7.63 -4.50 0.54
N GLY A 31 8.16 -3.44 1.13
CA GLY A 31 8.78 -3.48 2.46
C GLY A 31 7.77 -3.77 3.57
N ILE A 32 6.59 -3.16 3.50
CA ILE A 32 5.51 -3.40 4.46
C ILE A 32 5.05 -4.86 4.41
N SER A 33 4.80 -5.41 3.23
CA SER A 33 4.39 -6.81 3.07
C SER A 33 5.44 -7.79 3.61
N LEU A 34 6.72 -7.44 3.56
CA LEU A 34 7.82 -8.27 4.06
C LEU A 34 7.91 -8.29 5.60
N VAL A 35 7.66 -7.17 6.27
CA VAL A 35 7.84 -7.04 7.73
C VAL A 35 6.54 -7.01 8.53
N ARG A 36 5.40 -6.83 7.87
CA ARG A 36 4.04 -6.85 8.45
C ARG A 36 3.13 -7.81 7.70
N SER A 37 3.68 -8.94 7.24
CA SER A 37 3.03 -9.87 6.31
C SER A 37 1.63 -10.29 6.77
N GLU A 38 1.46 -10.67 8.04
CA GLU A 38 0.15 -11.07 8.57
C GLU A 38 -0.88 -9.93 8.54
N MET A 39 -0.45 -8.69 8.81
CA MET A 39 -1.31 -7.51 8.71
C MET A 39 -1.60 -7.13 7.26
N MET A 40 -0.87 -7.70 6.30
CA MET A 40 -1.15 -7.56 4.87
C MET A 40 -1.90 -8.77 4.30
N GLY A 41 -2.32 -9.72 5.14
CA GLY A 41 -3.04 -10.94 4.74
C GLY A 41 -2.13 -12.02 4.15
N VAL A 42 -0.81 -11.86 4.29
CA VAL A 42 0.22 -12.77 3.80
C VAL A 42 0.71 -13.64 4.95
N HIS A 43 0.22 -14.88 4.97
CA HIS A 43 0.42 -15.86 6.05
C HIS A 43 1.20 -17.07 5.56
N ASN A 44 1.89 -17.77 6.47
CA ASN A 44 2.54 -19.07 6.23
C ASN A 44 3.52 -19.09 5.05
N VAL A 45 4.25 -17.99 4.82
CA VAL A 45 5.23 -17.88 3.73
C VAL A 45 6.55 -18.51 4.14
N SER A 46 7.05 -19.41 3.29
CA SER A 46 8.34 -20.07 3.46
C SER A 46 9.51 -19.13 3.19
N ASP A 47 10.69 -19.48 3.73
CA ASP A 47 11.92 -18.71 3.46
C ASP A 47 12.29 -18.69 1.98
N LEU A 48 11.97 -19.74 1.23
CA LEU A 48 12.21 -19.79 -0.22
C LEU A 48 11.31 -18.81 -0.98
N GLU A 49 10.03 -18.73 -0.63
CA GLU A 49 9.11 -17.75 -1.21
C GLU A 49 9.53 -16.31 -0.88
N TRP A 50 10.00 -16.06 0.35
CA TRP A 50 10.56 -14.75 0.68
C TRP A 50 11.82 -14.41 -0.11
N LYS A 51 12.73 -15.37 -0.31
CA LYS A 51 13.90 -15.17 -1.17
C LYS A 51 13.49 -14.84 -2.60
N GLY A 52 12.50 -15.55 -3.15
CA GLY A 52 11.97 -15.29 -4.48
C GLY A 52 11.34 -13.89 -4.60
N PHE A 53 10.51 -13.51 -3.62
CA PHE A 53 9.89 -12.18 -3.57
C PHE A 53 10.92 -11.05 -3.49
N ILE A 54 11.94 -11.21 -2.64
CA ILE A 54 13.03 -10.22 -2.50
C ILE A 54 13.87 -10.16 -3.77
N HIS A 55 14.19 -11.30 -4.38
CA HIS A 55 14.95 -11.33 -5.64
C HIS A 55 14.19 -10.63 -6.77
N LEU A 56 12.88 -10.87 -6.91
CA LEU A 56 12.03 -10.17 -7.87
C LEU A 56 12.14 -8.65 -7.68
N TRP A 57 11.94 -8.16 -6.46
CA TRP A 57 12.00 -6.72 -6.19
C TRP A 57 13.41 -6.13 -6.29
N ARG A 58 14.46 -6.91 -6.03
CA ARG A 58 15.85 -6.52 -6.31
C ARG A 58 16.04 -6.24 -7.80
N VAL A 59 15.59 -7.16 -8.66
CA VAL A 59 15.67 -7.04 -10.12
C VAL A 59 14.82 -5.86 -10.61
N VAL A 60 13.60 -5.69 -10.10
CA VAL A 60 12.75 -4.52 -10.44
C VAL A 60 13.48 -3.22 -10.09
N GLY A 61 14.09 -3.14 -8.91
CA GLY A 61 14.89 -1.98 -8.50
C GLY A 61 16.06 -1.71 -9.46
N TYR A 62 16.82 -2.75 -9.81
CA TYR A 62 17.94 -2.65 -10.75
C TYR A 62 17.50 -2.16 -12.13
N VAL A 63 16.43 -2.75 -12.70
CA VAL A 63 15.87 -2.35 -14.01
C VAL A 63 15.34 -0.91 -13.98
N LEU A 64 14.82 -0.45 -12.84
CA LEU A 64 14.41 0.94 -12.65
C LEU A 64 15.59 1.90 -12.37
N GLY A 65 16.84 1.42 -12.40
CA GLY A 65 18.04 2.24 -12.25
C GLY A 65 18.46 2.51 -10.81
N ILE A 66 18.00 1.70 -9.84
CA ILE A 66 18.52 1.73 -8.49
C ILE A 66 19.91 1.08 -8.51
N ASP A 67 20.94 1.85 -8.13
CA ASP A 67 22.29 1.34 -7.93
C ASP A 67 22.26 0.27 -6.84
N GLU A 68 22.96 -0.84 -7.07
CA GLU A 68 22.96 -2.01 -6.19
C GLU A 68 23.32 -1.66 -4.74
N ARG A 69 24.15 -0.62 -4.52
CA ARG A 69 24.47 -0.17 -3.16
C ARG A 69 23.27 0.44 -2.42
N PHE A 70 22.31 1.04 -3.14
CA PHE A 70 21.10 1.65 -2.58
C PHE A 70 19.86 0.74 -2.62
N ASN A 71 19.93 -0.39 -3.33
CA ASN A 71 18.85 -1.36 -3.37
C ASN A 71 18.60 -1.96 -1.97
N ILE A 72 17.36 -1.84 -1.47
CA ILE A 72 17.02 -2.33 -0.12
C ILE A 72 16.90 -3.86 -0.08
N CYS A 73 16.72 -4.49 -1.24
CA CYS A 73 16.56 -5.93 -1.38
C CYS A 73 17.92 -6.63 -1.43
N ARG A 74 18.31 -7.29 -0.33
CA ARG A 74 19.57 -8.03 -0.20
C ARG A 74 19.34 -9.53 -0.34
N GLU A 75 20.41 -10.28 -0.56
CA GLU A 75 20.36 -11.75 -0.72
C GLU A 75 19.81 -12.47 0.52
N SER A 76 20.07 -11.92 1.70
CA SER A 76 19.51 -12.42 2.94
C SER A 76 18.15 -11.81 3.24
N VAL A 77 17.15 -12.68 3.44
CA VAL A 77 15.80 -12.31 3.90
C VAL A 77 15.88 -11.52 5.20
N THR A 78 16.68 -11.99 6.17
CA THR A 78 16.86 -11.36 7.47
C THR A 78 17.45 -9.96 7.35
N HIS A 79 18.45 -9.77 6.49
CA HIS A 79 19.05 -8.46 6.28
C HIS A 79 18.07 -7.48 5.64
N THR A 80 17.33 -7.92 4.62
CA THR A 80 16.29 -7.10 3.96
C THR A 80 15.18 -6.71 4.93
N LYS A 81 14.71 -7.64 5.77
CA LYS A 81 13.74 -7.37 6.84
C LYS A 81 14.25 -6.31 7.81
N LYS A 82 15.51 -6.42 8.25
CA LYS A 82 16.13 -5.44 9.15
C LYS A 82 16.21 -4.04 8.53
N ILE A 83 16.54 -3.93 7.24
CA ILE A 83 16.54 -2.65 6.52
C ILE A 83 15.11 -2.06 6.49
N CYS A 84 14.12 -2.88 6.16
CA CYS A 84 12.72 -2.46 6.12
C CYS A 84 12.22 -1.97 7.50
N GLU A 85 12.57 -2.66 8.58
CA GLU A 85 12.25 -2.20 9.94
C GLU A 85 12.91 -0.86 10.29
N LEU A 86 14.18 -0.68 9.92
CA LEU A 86 14.88 0.58 10.12
C LEU A 86 14.22 1.72 9.35
N LEU A 87 13.76 1.47 8.12
CA LEU A 87 13.02 2.45 7.32
C LEU A 87 11.69 2.81 7.99
N ILE A 88 10.93 1.83 8.50
CA ILE A 88 9.69 2.08 9.24
C ILE A 88 9.97 3.01 10.43
N GLN A 89 10.98 2.67 11.25
CA GLN A 89 11.26 3.39 12.49
C GLN A 89 11.80 4.80 12.25
N ARG A 90 12.74 4.95 11.31
CA ARG A 90 13.46 6.22 11.11
C ARG A 90 12.76 7.16 10.14
N VAL A 91 12.04 6.63 9.16
CA VAL A 91 11.43 7.43 8.09
C VAL A 91 9.91 7.44 8.26
N PHE A 92 9.24 6.30 8.07
CA PHE A 92 7.79 6.30 7.91
C PHE A 92 7.04 6.66 9.18
N LEU A 93 7.41 6.11 10.34
CA LEU A 93 6.76 6.46 11.62
C LEU A 93 6.98 7.93 11.99
N HIS A 94 8.15 8.49 11.67
CA HIS A 94 8.43 9.89 11.93
C HIS A 94 7.52 10.81 11.09
N HIS A 95 7.45 10.57 9.78
CA HIS A 95 6.68 11.41 8.86
C HIS A 95 5.16 11.19 8.99
N MET A 96 4.71 9.99 9.36
CA MET A 96 3.29 9.73 9.63
C MET A 96 2.75 10.47 10.86
N ARG A 97 3.61 10.88 11.80
CA ARG A 97 3.18 11.73 12.93
C ARG A 97 2.98 13.19 12.53
N LYS A 98 3.58 13.61 11.41
CA LYS A 98 3.57 14.97 10.88
C LYS A 98 3.17 14.94 9.40
N THR A 99 1.93 14.53 9.15
CA THR A 99 1.38 14.49 7.79
C THR A 99 1.22 15.89 7.23
N SER A 100 1.55 16.09 5.96
CA SER A 100 1.34 17.36 5.25
C SER A 100 -0.05 17.44 4.62
N GLN A 101 -0.45 18.63 4.19
CA GLN A 101 -1.71 18.83 3.48
C GLN A 101 -1.72 18.10 2.12
N GLU A 102 -0.58 18.04 1.44
CA GLU A 102 -0.42 17.32 0.17
C GLU A 102 -0.57 15.82 0.37
N PHE A 103 -0.02 15.27 1.47
CA PHE A 103 -0.22 13.87 1.82
C PHE A 103 -1.71 13.55 2.00
N ASP A 104 -2.45 14.40 2.73
CA ASP A 104 -3.89 14.23 2.93
C ASP A 104 -4.66 14.32 1.61
N ALA A 105 -4.36 15.32 0.77
CA ALA A 105 -4.99 15.48 -0.54
C ALA A 105 -4.73 14.28 -1.47
N MET A 106 -3.49 13.81 -1.57
CA MET A 106 -3.14 12.67 -2.42
C MET A 106 -3.72 11.35 -1.89
N SER A 107 -3.66 11.11 -0.58
CA SER A 107 -4.22 9.90 0.03
C SER A 107 -5.75 9.86 -0.11
N LYS A 108 -6.43 11.00 0.04
CA LYS A 108 -7.87 11.13 -0.26
C LYS A 108 -8.16 10.85 -1.73
N ALA A 109 -7.40 11.43 -2.66
CA ALA A 109 -7.60 11.19 -4.09
C ALA A 109 -7.43 9.72 -4.47
N LEU A 110 -6.37 9.08 -3.96
CA LEU A 110 -6.08 7.66 -4.17
C LEU A 110 -7.22 6.77 -3.63
N LEU A 111 -7.60 6.94 -2.37
CA LEU A 111 -8.65 6.14 -1.74
C LEU A 111 -10.01 6.40 -2.35
N ASN A 112 -10.27 7.65 -2.75
CA ASN A 112 -11.47 7.99 -3.48
C ASN A 112 -11.56 7.25 -4.80
N GLY A 113 -10.46 7.13 -5.57
CA GLY A 113 -10.39 6.36 -6.81
C GLY A 113 -10.54 4.85 -6.60
N MET A 114 -9.91 4.30 -5.55
CA MET A 114 -10.02 2.87 -5.23
C MET A 114 -11.39 2.47 -4.66
N TRP A 115 -12.20 3.42 -4.21
CA TRP A 115 -13.51 3.13 -3.63
C TRP A 115 -14.45 2.35 -4.56
N ALA A 116 -14.38 2.60 -5.88
CA ALA A 116 -15.19 1.86 -6.84
C ALA A 116 -14.78 0.37 -6.93
N MET A 117 -13.52 0.05 -6.58
CA MET A 117 -13.05 -1.33 -6.46
C MET A 117 -13.45 -1.94 -5.12
N ASN A 118 -13.30 -1.18 -4.03
CA ASN A 118 -13.54 -1.65 -2.68
C ASN A 118 -14.19 -0.55 -1.82
N PRO A 119 -15.53 -0.57 -1.67
CA PRO A 119 -16.27 0.43 -0.90
C PRO A 119 -15.99 0.44 0.62
N ILE A 120 -15.27 -0.57 1.13
CA ILE A 120 -14.83 -0.64 2.53
C ILE A 120 -13.68 0.34 2.78
N LEU A 121 -12.92 0.71 1.73
CA LEU A 121 -11.81 1.67 1.81
C LEU A 121 -12.35 3.09 2.00
N GLN A 122 -12.30 3.58 3.23
CA GLN A 122 -12.47 4.99 3.58
C GLN A 122 -11.16 5.59 4.03
N HIS A 123 -10.99 6.90 3.82
CA HIS A 123 -9.75 7.62 4.15
C HIS A 123 -9.35 7.44 5.61
N ASP A 124 -10.21 7.81 6.56
CA ASP A 124 -9.89 7.73 8.00
C ASP A 124 -9.59 6.30 8.46
N VAL A 125 -10.33 5.32 7.95
CA VAL A 125 -10.16 3.90 8.28
C VAL A 125 -8.80 3.40 7.78
N PHE A 126 -8.43 3.77 6.55
CA PHE A 126 -7.17 3.37 5.95
C PHE A 126 -5.97 4.03 6.64
N ILE A 127 -6.05 5.33 6.96
CA ILE A 127 -4.96 6.03 7.66
C ILE A 127 -4.76 5.42 9.06
N LEU A 128 -5.84 5.14 9.80
CA LEU A 128 -5.73 4.46 11.09
C LEU A 128 -5.09 3.07 10.93
N TYR A 129 -5.51 2.31 9.92
CA TYR A 129 -4.95 0.99 9.65
C TYR A 129 -3.45 1.06 9.28
N LEU A 130 -3.06 2.06 8.48
CA LEU A 130 -1.66 2.30 8.14
C LEU A 130 -0.82 2.60 9.39
N HIS A 131 -1.33 3.39 10.34
CA HIS A 131 -0.67 3.60 11.63
C HIS A 131 -0.51 2.30 12.41
N MET A 132 -1.55 1.46 12.46
CA MET A 132 -1.50 0.15 13.12
C MET A 132 -0.41 -0.74 12.53
N VAL A 133 -0.32 -0.79 11.20
CA VAL A 133 0.68 -1.56 10.46
C VAL A 133 2.09 -1.06 10.76
N LEU A 134 2.32 0.26 10.69
CA LEU A 134 3.65 0.82 10.94
C LEU A 134 4.09 0.64 12.41
N GLU A 135 3.18 0.80 13.36
CA GLU A 135 3.44 0.57 14.79
C GLU A 135 3.51 -0.92 15.18
N ASN A 136 3.21 -1.83 14.24
CA ASN A 136 3.05 -3.26 14.51
C ASN A 136 2.08 -3.54 15.67
N SER A 137 0.99 -2.78 15.76
CA SER A 137 0.03 -2.86 16.86
C SER A 137 -1.38 -3.10 16.34
N LYS A 138 -2.06 -4.08 16.93
CA LYS A 138 -3.49 -4.36 16.67
C LYS A 138 -4.42 -3.44 17.46
N ASP A 139 -3.87 -2.54 18.28
CA ASP A 139 -4.64 -1.58 19.08
C ASP A 139 -5.09 -0.38 18.23
N TYR A 140 -6.35 -0.45 17.78
CA TYR A 140 -7.01 0.63 17.07
C TYR A 140 -7.57 1.73 17.99
N LYS A 141 -7.64 1.51 19.31
CA LYS A 141 -8.14 2.49 20.28
C LYS A 141 -7.05 3.41 20.82
N LYS A 142 -5.78 3.01 20.70
CA LYS A 142 -4.63 3.83 21.07
C LYS A 142 -4.73 5.24 20.44
N PRO A 143 -4.69 6.32 21.26
CA PRO A 143 -4.75 7.68 20.73
C PRO A 143 -3.48 7.98 19.92
N ARG A 144 -3.66 8.66 18.79
CA ARG A 144 -2.57 9.02 17.87
C ARG A 144 -2.63 10.51 17.58
N PRO A 145 -1.48 11.19 17.47
CA PRO A 145 -1.45 12.60 17.15
C PRO A 145 -2.06 12.83 15.77
N ASN A 146 -2.86 13.89 15.63
CA ASN A 146 -3.49 14.32 14.38
C ASN A 146 -4.50 13.34 13.76
N LEU A 147 -5.01 12.37 14.53
CA LEU A 147 -6.02 11.42 14.06
C LEU A 147 -7.23 11.41 15.00
N GLN A 148 -8.40 11.66 14.44
CA GLN A 148 -9.66 11.60 15.19
C GLN A 148 -10.10 10.15 15.38
N PRO A 149 -10.74 9.83 16.53
CA PRO A 149 -11.30 8.49 16.74
C PRO A 149 -12.37 8.20 15.70
N LEU A 150 -12.38 6.96 15.19
CA LEU A 150 -13.40 6.53 14.22
C LEU A 150 -14.78 6.48 14.89
N GLY A 151 -15.80 6.95 14.16
CA GLY A 151 -17.19 6.70 14.53
C GLY A 151 -17.55 5.21 14.49
N THR A 152 -18.78 4.88 14.90
CA THR A 152 -19.27 3.48 14.98
C THR A 152 -19.15 2.75 13.64
N TRP A 153 -19.49 3.41 12.53
CA TRP A 153 -19.44 2.79 11.21
C TRP A 153 -18.00 2.57 10.72
N GLY A 154 -17.11 3.56 10.94
CA GLY A 154 -15.68 3.41 10.62
C GLY A 154 -15.05 2.26 11.40
N THR A 155 -15.40 2.13 12.69
CA THR A 155 -14.91 1.05 13.54
C THR A 155 -15.38 -0.32 13.06
N MET A 156 -16.65 -0.46 12.66
CA MET A 156 -17.15 -1.74 12.15
C MET A 156 -16.49 -2.10 10.80
N LYS A 157 -16.24 -1.14 9.91
CA LYS A 157 -15.46 -1.39 8.67
C LYS A 157 -14.03 -1.82 8.96
N LEU A 158 -13.36 -1.18 9.93
CA LEU A 158 -12.02 -1.58 10.36
C LEU A 158 -12.01 -3.02 10.89
N ARG A 159 -13.01 -3.41 11.69
CA ARG A 159 -13.15 -4.78 12.18
C ARG A 159 -13.32 -5.77 11.03
N VAL A 160 -14.09 -5.42 10.00
CA VAL A 160 -14.22 -6.24 8.77
C VAL A 160 -12.87 -6.40 8.07
N ILE A 161 -12.10 -5.32 7.91
CA ILE A 161 -10.75 -5.39 7.31
C ILE A 161 -9.85 -6.34 8.11
N ILE A 162 -9.77 -6.15 9.43
CA ILE A 162 -8.93 -6.98 10.31
C ILE A 162 -9.37 -8.45 10.24
N PHE A 163 -10.68 -8.71 10.25
CA PHE A 163 -11.24 -10.05 10.14
C PHE A 163 -10.89 -10.70 8.80
N VAL A 164 -11.08 -9.99 7.68
CA VAL A 164 -10.74 -10.50 6.34
C VAL A 164 -9.24 -10.82 6.25
N VAL A 165 -8.38 -9.90 6.68
CA VAL A 165 -6.92 -10.07 6.70
C VAL A 165 -6.51 -11.29 7.53
N TRP A 166 -7.11 -11.49 8.69
CA TRP A 166 -6.90 -12.69 9.51
C TRP A 166 -7.42 -13.96 8.83
N ALA A 167 -8.59 -13.90 8.20
CA ALA A 167 -9.22 -15.05 7.54
C ALA A 167 -8.46 -15.54 6.30
N LEU A 168 -7.62 -14.69 5.68
CA LEU A 168 -6.76 -15.06 4.54
C LEU A 168 -5.69 -16.12 4.88
N GLN A 169 -5.51 -16.48 6.15
CA GLN A 169 -4.67 -17.62 6.53
C GLN A 169 -5.23 -18.96 6.03
N PHE A 170 -6.55 -19.05 5.84
CA PHE A 170 -7.21 -20.28 5.39
C PHE A 170 -7.23 -20.37 3.86
N THR A 171 -6.73 -21.48 3.31
CA THR A 171 -6.59 -21.67 1.85
C THR A 171 -7.91 -21.52 1.09
N LEU A 172 -9.01 -22.07 1.61
CA LEU A 172 -10.33 -21.95 0.97
C LEU A 172 -10.80 -20.50 0.87
N ILE A 173 -10.63 -19.72 1.95
CA ILE A 173 -10.99 -18.31 1.99
C ILE A 173 -10.11 -17.51 1.04
N ARG A 174 -8.81 -17.81 0.99
CA ARG A 174 -7.86 -17.17 0.06
C ARG A 174 -8.23 -17.43 -1.40
N LEU A 175 -8.59 -18.67 -1.75
CA LEU A 175 -9.04 -19.02 -3.11
C LEU A 175 -10.34 -18.28 -3.46
N PHE A 176 -11.33 -18.30 -2.56
CA PHE A 176 -12.57 -17.56 -2.75
C PHE A 176 -12.32 -16.05 -2.94
N TYR A 177 -11.49 -15.45 -2.10
CA TYR A 177 -11.14 -14.03 -2.19
C TYR A 177 -10.43 -13.68 -3.51
N MET A 178 -9.54 -14.55 -3.99
CA MET A 178 -8.90 -14.38 -5.30
C MET A 178 -9.94 -14.32 -6.43
N TYR A 179 -10.89 -15.25 -6.47
CA TYR A 179 -11.97 -15.24 -7.46
C TYR A 179 -12.89 -14.03 -7.31
N LEU A 180 -13.19 -13.61 -6.07
CA LEU A 180 -13.97 -12.41 -5.80
C LEU A 180 -13.28 -11.15 -6.37
N GLN A 181 -11.96 -11.02 -6.22
CA GLN A 181 -11.19 -9.91 -6.78
C GLN A 181 -11.18 -9.93 -8.31
N ILE A 182 -10.95 -11.10 -8.92
CA ILE A 182 -11.00 -11.26 -10.39
C ILE A 182 -12.39 -10.90 -10.92
N PHE A 183 -13.44 -11.38 -10.25
CA PHE A 183 -14.82 -11.05 -10.59
C PHE A 183 -15.10 -9.55 -10.43
N GLY A 184 -14.59 -8.91 -9.38
CA GLY A 184 -14.71 -7.46 -9.18
C GLY A 184 -14.04 -6.66 -10.30
N LEU A 185 -12.82 -7.03 -10.71
CA LEU A 185 -12.13 -6.43 -11.85
C LEU A 185 -12.91 -6.62 -13.16
N TRP A 186 -13.44 -7.83 -13.38
CA TRP A 186 -14.29 -8.12 -14.54
C TRP A 186 -15.56 -7.26 -14.53
N LEU A 187 -16.21 -7.13 -13.37
CA LEU A 187 -17.41 -6.32 -13.20
C LEU A 187 -17.11 -4.85 -13.49
N MET A 188 -15.99 -4.30 -13.02
CA MET A 188 -15.61 -2.94 -13.35
C MET A 188 -15.35 -2.73 -14.85
N ARG A 189 -14.76 -3.72 -15.54
CA ARG A 189 -14.48 -3.61 -16.97
C ARG A 189 -15.75 -3.73 -17.83
N LYS A 190 -16.68 -4.61 -17.45
CA LYS A 190 -17.87 -4.93 -18.26
C LYS A 190 -19.11 -4.15 -17.84
N PHE A 191 -19.29 -3.92 -16.55
CA PHE A 191 -20.45 -3.30 -15.94
C PHE A 191 -20.05 -2.34 -14.80
N PRO A 192 -19.47 -1.15 -15.12
CA PRO A 192 -19.00 -0.20 -14.12
C PRO A 192 -20.15 0.55 -13.40
N PHE A 193 -21.18 -0.16 -12.93
CA PHE A 193 -22.34 0.42 -12.23
C PHE A 193 -21.92 1.27 -11.01
N ILE A 194 -20.94 0.79 -10.25
CA ILE A 194 -20.43 1.48 -9.05
C ILE A 194 -19.68 2.76 -9.43
N ALA A 195 -18.90 2.71 -10.51
CA ALA A 195 -18.20 3.89 -11.02
C ALA A 195 -19.17 4.90 -11.66
N TYR A 196 -20.21 4.43 -12.35
CA TYR A 196 -21.29 5.29 -12.85
C TYR A 196 -22.00 6.02 -11.71
N TYR A 197 -22.29 5.30 -10.61
CA TYR A 197 -22.94 5.89 -9.45
C TYR A 197 -22.08 6.96 -8.79
N LYS A 198 -20.77 6.73 -8.65
CA LYS A 198 -19.88 7.64 -7.92
C LYS A 198 -19.30 8.79 -8.75
N TYR A 199 -18.90 8.55 -10.00
CA TYR A 199 -18.21 9.54 -10.84
C TYR A 199 -19.02 9.98 -12.07
N GLY A 200 -20.18 9.36 -12.32
CA GLY A 200 -20.98 9.60 -13.51
C GLY A 200 -20.53 8.77 -14.73
N LYS A 201 -21.43 8.64 -15.71
CA LYS A 201 -21.21 7.80 -16.91
C LYS A 201 -20.06 8.26 -17.80
N CYS A 202 -19.81 9.57 -17.88
CA CYS A 202 -18.82 10.15 -18.78
C CYS A 202 -17.36 9.91 -18.33
N VAL A 203 -17.11 9.73 -17.04
CA VAL A 203 -15.75 9.56 -16.46
C VAL A 203 -15.43 8.08 -16.22
N ALA A 204 -16.46 7.23 -16.13
CA ALA A 204 -16.29 5.82 -15.78
C ALA A 204 -15.70 4.95 -16.91
N HIS A 205 -15.75 5.41 -18.17
CA HIS A 205 -15.06 4.75 -19.29
C HIS A 205 -13.73 5.43 -19.55
N VAL A 206 -12.67 4.90 -18.93
CA VAL A 206 -11.30 5.28 -19.29
C VAL A 206 -10.84 4.32 -20.38
N SER A 207 -10.71 4.82 -21.62
CA SER A 207 -9.98 4.12 -22.68
C SER A 207 -8.50 4.15 -22.32
N VAL A 208 -7.99 3.02 -21.83
CA VAL A 208 -6.54 2.84 -21.68
C VAL A 208 -6.03 2.43 -23.06
N GLU A 209 -5.72 3.41 -23.90
CA GLU A 209 -4.91 3.24 -25.11
C GLU A 209 -3.42 3.20 -24.75
#